data_AF-A0A349HNW4-F1
#
_entry.id   AF-A0A349HNW4-F1
#
_cell.length_a   1.000
_cell.length_b   1.000
_cell.length_c   1.000
_cell.angle_alpha   90.00
_cell.angle_beta   90.00
_cell.angle_gamma   90.00
#
_symmetry.space_group_name_H-M   'P 1'
#
loop_
_entity.id
_entity.type
_entity.pdbx_description
1 polymer ?
#
loop_
_entity_poly.entity_id
_entity_poly.type
_entity_poly.pdbx_seq_one_letter_code
_entity_poly.pdbx_strand_id
1 'polypeptide(L)'
;MKESIIQQQICNYLSAVGVFYFSVPNEHYNISFAQRTTLQKMGLVSGMPDLCILHNGTAYFLEVKNETGKPSKQQLLIHNILTEKNFKVAIVRSVEDVQKIIKEWGIV
;
A
#
# COMPACT_ATOMS: atom_id res chain seq x y z
N MET A 1 -15.81 3.54 8.07
CA MET A 1 -15.54 4.17 6.74
C MET A 1 -15.03 3.11 5.77
N LYS A 2 -15.30 3.20 4.45
CA LYS A 2 -14.76 2.24 3.47
C LYS A 2 -13.26 2.49 3.25
N GLU A 3 -12.49 1.44 3.00
CA GLU A 3 -11.04 1.51 2.72
C GLU A 3 -10.73 2.43 1.54
N SER A 4 -11.56 2.38 0.48
CA SER A 4 -11.41 3.27 -0.68
C SER A 4 -11.53 4.76 -0.33
N ILE A 5 -12.36 5.12 0.65
CA ILE A 5 -12.52 6.51 1.11
C ILE A 5 -11.29 6.93 1.92
N ILE A 6 -10.82 6.04 2.82
CA ILE A 6 -9.60 6.27 3.61
C ILE A 6 -8.40 6.45 2.68
N GLN A 7 -8.24 5.57 1.69
CA GLN A 7 -7.17 5.66 0.70
C GLN A 7 -7.25 6.97 -0.09
N GLN A 8 -8.44 7.41 -0.51
CA GLN A 8 -8.59 8.71 -1.18
C GLN A 8 -8.16 9.89 -0.28
N GLN A 9 -8.52 9.86 1.00
CA GLN A 9 -8.09 10.89 1.95
C GLN A 9 -6.57 10.90 2.14
N ILE A 10 -5.96 9.72 2.23
CA ILE A 10 -4.50 9.56 2.30
C ILE A 10 -3.83 10.10 1.04
N CYS A 11 -4.32 9.75 -0.15
CA CYS A 11 -3.81 10.26 -1.42
C CYS A 11 -3.88 11.79 -1.47
N ASN A 12 -5.01 12.38 -1.08
CA ASN A 12 -5.16 13.84 -1.03
C ASN A 12 -4.14 14.48 -0.08
N TYR A 13 -3.93 13.89 1.10
CA TYR A 13 -2.94 14.38 2.06
C TYR A 13 -1.51 14.28 1.52
N LEU A 14 -1.08 13.12 1.01
CA LEU A 14 0.26 12.92 0.47
C LEU A 14 0.56 13.90 -0.68
N SER A 15 -0.41 14.13 -1.56
CA SER A 15 -0.32 15.15 -2.61
C SER A 15 -0.17 16.56 -2.03
N ALA A 16 -0.93 16.91 -0.99
CA ALA A 16 -0.89 18.22 -0.36
C ALA A 16 0.45 18.52 0.33
N VAL A 17 1.15 17.50 0.83
CA VAL A 17 2.48 17.65 1.45
C VAL A 17 3.64 17.38 0.47
N GLY A 18 3.36 17.22 -0.82
CA GLY A 18 4.38 17.08 -1.85
C GLY A 18 5.13 15.73 -1.83
N VAL A 19 4.56 14.69 -1.23
CA VAL A 19 5.13 13.34 -1.23
C VAL A 19 4.75 12.64 -2.52
N PHE A 20 5.75 12.09 -3.23
CA PHE A 20 5.50 11.28 -4.43
C PHE A 20 5.06 9.86 -4.05
N TYR A 21 3.96 9.41 -4.63
CA TYR A 21 3.42 8.06 -4.42
C TYR A 21 2.66 7.57 -5.65
N PHE A 22 2.37 6.27 -5.68
CA PHE A 22 1.45 5.66 -6.62
C PHE A 22 0.68 4.51 -5.96
N SER A 23 -0.50 4.20 -6.48
CA SER A 23 -1.27 3.03 -6.04
C SER A 23 -0.79 1.76 -6.74
N VAL A 24 -0.87 0.63 -6.03
CA VAL A 24 -0.65 -0.71 -6.57
C VAL A 24 -2.03 -1.40 -6.65
N PRO A 25 -2.74 -1.30 -7.79
CA PRO A 25 -4.10 -1.78 -7.89
C PRO A 25 -4.14 -3.31 -7.94
N ASN A 26 -4.28 -3.98 -6.79
CA ASN A 26 -4.28 -5.44 -6.73
C ASN A 26 -5.61 -6.09 -6.32
N GLU A 27 -6.56 -5.33 -5.80
CA GLU A 27 -7.76 -5.89 -5.17
C GLU A 27 -9.03 -5.83 -6.02
N HIS A 28 -9.00 -5.23 -7.22
CA HIS A 28 -10.19 -4.99 -8.03
C HIS A 28 -10.09 -5.63 -9.40
N TYR A 29 -10.41 -6.93 -9.46
CA TYR A 29 -10.38 -7.66 -10.71
C TYR A 29 -11.66 -8.44 -10.94
N ASN A 30 -12.65 -7.77 -11.56
CA ASN A 30 -13.68 -8.43 -12.37
C ASN A 30 -13.03 -8.97 -13.66
N ILE A 31 -12.00 -9.78 -13.53
CA ILE A 31 -11.25 -10.37 -14.66
C ILE A 31 -11.36 -11.88 -14.57
N SER A 32 -11.34 -12.53 -15.73
CA SER A 32 -11.34 -13.99 -15.82
C SER A 32 -10.10 -14.59 -15.17
N PHE A 33 -10.19 -15.87 -14.77
CA PHE A 33 -9.04 -16.63 -14.27
C PHE A 33 -7.84 -16.58 -15.24
N ALA A 34 -8.09 -16.74 -16.54
CA ALA A 34 -7.06 -16.67 -17.58
C ALA A 34 -6.36 -15.31 -17.64
N GLN A 35 -7.10 -14.21 -17.50
CA GLN A 35 -6.52 -12.87 -17.42
C GLN A 35 -5.67 -12.70 -16.17
N ARG A 36 -6.15 -13.19 -15.01
CA ARG A 36 -5.36 -13.17 -13.77
C ARG A 36 -4.05 -13.93 -13.90
N THR A 37 -4.07 -15.13 -14.47
CA THR A 37 -2.86 -15.92 -14.74
C THR A 37 -1.89 -15.19 -15.68
N THR A 38 -2.42 -14.52 -16.70
CA THR A 38 -1.61 -13.72 -17.63
C THR A 38 -0.93 -12.57 -16.90
N LEU A 39 -1.66 -11.82 -16.07
CA LEU A 39 -1.09 -10.74 -15.26
C LEU A 39 -0.03 -11.24 -14.27
N GLN A 40 -0.25 -12.40 -13.63
CA GLN A 40 0.76 -13.03 -12.75
C GLN A 40 2.04 -13.36 -13.51
N LYS A 41 1.94 -13.88 -14.74
CA LYS A 41 3.10 -14.11 -15.62
C LYS A 41 3.81 -12.82 -16.03
N MET A 42 3.09 -11.69 -16.01
CA MET A 42 3.63 -10.36 -16.25
C MET A 42 4.10 -9.63 -14.98
N GLY A 43 4.12 -10.33 -13.83
CA GLY A 43 4.66 -9.78 -12.58
C GLY A 43 3.63 -9.23 -11.60
N LEU A 44 2.32 -9.47 -11.81
CA LEU A 44 1.30 -9.17 -10.79
C LEU A 44 1.57 -9.99 -9.52
N VAL A 45 1.85 -9.30 -8.42
CA VAL A 45 2.07 -9.92 -7.11
C VAL A 45 0.81 -9.72 -6.26
N SER A 46 0.10 -10.82 -5.98
CA SER A 46 -1.09 -10.77 -5.13
C SER A 46 -0.69 -10.41 -3.69
N GLY A 47 -1.41 -9.44 -3.11
CA GLY A 47 -1.18 -8.98 -1.74
C GLY A 47 -0.07 -7.95 -1.58
N MET A 48 0.40 -7.29 -2.65
CA MET A 48 1.21 -6.07 -2.44
C MET A 48 0.36 -4.98 -1.77
N PRO A 49 1.00 -4.15 -0.93
CA PRO A 49 0.35 -3.02 -0.29
C PRO A 49 -0.27 -2.02 -1.27
N ASP A 50 -1.36 -1.40 -0.84
CA ASP A 50 -2.20 -0.52 -1.68
C ASP A 50 -1.47 0.70 -2.26
N LEU A 51 -0.54 1.30 -1.49
CA LEU A 51 0.23 2.47 -1.91
C LEU A 51 1.73 2.23 -1.74
N CYS A 52 2.50 2.82 -2.66
CA CYS A 52 3.95 2.88 -2.61
C CYS A 52 4.40 4.34 -2.67
N ILE A 53 5.26 4.74 -1.73
CA ILE A 53 5.94 6.03 -1.69
C ILE A 53 7.40 5.80 -2.09
N LEU A 54 7.92 6.65 -2.98
CA LEU A 54 9.34 6.67 -3.32
C LEU A 54 9.98 7.91 -2.72
N HIS A 55 11.00 7.72 -1.89
CA HIS A 55 11.69 8.82 -1.23
C HIS A 55 13.15 8.44 -0.95
N ASN A 56 14.09 9.36 -1.23
CA ASN A 56 15.53 9.19 -1.02
C ASN A 56 16.11 7.84 -1.48
N GLY A 57 15.74 7.38 -2.67
CA GLY A 57 16.26 6.15 -3.27
C GLY A 57 15.72 4.85 -2.65
N THR A 58 14.71 4.93 -1.80
CA THR A 58 14.04 3.76 -1.23
C THR A 58 12.52 3.82 -1.43
N ALA A 59 11.85 2.70 -1.17
CA ALA A 59 10.42 2.52 -1.28
C ALA A 59 9.80 2.25 0.09
N TYR A 60 8.64 2.86 0.34
CA TYR A 60 7.84 2.67 1.54
C TYR A 60 6.43 2.28 1.14
N PHE A 61 5.83 1.37 1.90
CA PHE A 61 4.56 0.77 1.52
C PHE A 61 3.49 1.05 2.57
N LEU A 62 2.29 1.42 2.13
CA LEU A 62 1.13 1.61 2.99
C LEU A 62 0.05 0.62 2.58
N GLU A 63 -0.38 -0.19 3.53
CA GLU A 63 -1.53 -1.09 3.43
C GLU A 63 -2.71 -0.40 4.11
N VAL A 64 -3.75 -0.06 3.36
CA VAL A 64 -4.91 0.66 3.87
C VAL A 64 -5.92 -0.33 4.41
N LYS A 65 -6.37 -0.11 5.65
CA LYS A 65 -7.45 -0.89 6.26
C LYS A 65 -8.45 0.02 6.95
N ASN A 66 -9.72 -0.39 6.98
CA ASN A 66 -10.71 0.30 7.82
C ASN A 66 -10.49 -0.08 9.29
N GLU A 67 -11.25 0.47 10.24
CA GLU A 67 -11.09 0.20 11.68
C GLU A 67 -11.00 -1.29 12.07
N THR A 68 -11.77 -2.17 11.42
CA THR A 68 -11.82 -3.60 11.75
C THR A 68 -11.08 -4.47 10.73
N GLY A 69 -10.66 -3.89 9.60
CA GLY A 69 -9.98 -4.54 8.50
C GLY A 69 -8.67 -5.17 8.96
N LYS A 70 -8.42 -6.40 8.52
CA LYS A 70 -7.17 -7.13 8.78
C LYS A 70 -6.54 -7.47 7.45
N PRO A 71 -5.20 -7.36 7.32
CA PRO A 71 -4.52 -7.87 6.15
C PRO A 71 -4.80 -9.37 6.00
N SER A 72 -4.99 -9.80 4.76
CA SER A 72 -5.08 -11.22 4.40
C SER A 72 -3.77 -11.95 4.68
N LYS A 73 -3.81 -13.29 4.72
CA LYS A 73 -2.61 -14.11 4.84
C LYS A 73 -1.56 -13.80 3.75
N GLN A 74 -2.04 -13.51 2.54
CA GLN A 74 -1.17 -13.18 1.42
C GLN A 74 -0.51 -11.80 1.59
N GLN A 75 -1.25 -10.79 2.06
CA GLN A 75 -0.68 -9.48 2.41
C GLN A 75 0.39 -9.62 3.49
N LEU A 76 0.11 -10.37 4.57
CA LEU A 76 1.09 -10.60 5.63
C LEU A 76 2.37 -11.27 5.12
N LEU A 77 2.26 -12.24 4.20
CA LEU A 77 3.42 -12.86 3.57
C LEU A 77 4.26 -11.84 2.79
N ILE A 78 3.61 -11.00 1.98
CA ILE A 78 4.32 -9.96 1.22
C ILE A 78 4.94 -8.91 2.14
N HIS A 79 4.25 -8.52 3.22
CA HIS A 79 4.80 -7.59 4.21
C HIS A 79 6.09 -8.13 4.84
N ASN A 80 6.12 -9.43 5.16
CA ASN A 80 7.33 -10.08 5.68
C ASN A 80 8.46 -10.05 4.65
N ILE A 81 8.18 -10.42 3.39
CA ILE A 81 9.19 -10.40 2.31
C ILE A 81 9.75 -8.99 2.09
N LEU A 82 8.90 -7.95 2.13
CA LEU A 82 9.34 -6.55 2.02
C LEU A 82 10.24 -6.16 3.19
N THR A 83 9.85 -6.53 4.41
CA THR A 83 10.61 -6.24 5.64
C THR A 83 11.96 -6.96 5.66
N GLU A 84 12.01 -8.23 5.26
CA GLU A 84 13.25 -9.00 5.09
C GLU A 84 14.21 -8.37 4.07
N LYS A 85 13.68 -7.60 3.12
CA LYS A 85 14.45 -6.84 2.12
C LYS A 85 14.76 -5.40 2.55
N ASN A 86 14.55 -5.07 3.82
CA ASN A 86 14.74 -3.74 4.41
C ASN A 86 13.81 -2.64 3.86
N PHE A 87 12.70 -3.00 3.22
CA PHE A 87 11.64 -2.05 2.91
C PHE A 87 10.71 -1.91 4.10
N LYS A 88 10.16 -0.70 4.31
CA LYS A 88 9.20 -0.45 5.37
C LYS A 88 7.78 -0.59 4.84
N VAL A 89 6.94 -1.26 5.61
CA VAL A 89 5.50 -1.39 5.35
C VAL A 89 4.73 -1.03 6.62
N ALA A 90 3.64 -0.28 6.46
CA ALA A 90 2.75 0.06 7.56
C ALA A 90 1.30 -0.22 7.19
N ILE A 91 0.54 -0.76 8.14
CA ILE A 91 -0.92 -0.81 8.06
C ILE A 91 -1.43 0.52 8.59
N VAL A 92 -2.17 1.25 7.77
CA VAL A 92 -2.72 2.58 8.10
C VAL A 92 -4.23 2.57 7.97
N ARG A 93 -4.90 3.28 8.89
CA ARG A 93 -6.37 3.32 8.99
C ARG A 93 -6.93 4.73 8.89
N SER A 94 -6.08 5.73 8.84
CA SER A 94 -6.47 7.14 8.68
C SER A 94 -5.33 8.00 8.12
N VAL A 95 -5.61 9.28 7.88
CA VAL A 95 -4.59 10.26 7.50
C VAL A 95 -3.61 10.51 8.64
N GLU A 96 -4.08 10.51 9.89
CA GLU A 96 -3.26 10.70 11.09
C GLU A 96 -2.23 9.58 11.26
N ASP A 97 -2.60 8.33 10.96
CA ASP A 97 -1.65 7.20 10.93
C ASP A 97 -0.54 7.47 9.92
N VAL A 98 -0.88 7.93 8.72
CA VAL A 98 0.09 8.25 7.67
C VAL A 98 0.99 9.40 8.09
N GLN A 99 0.43 10.49 8.62
CA GLN A 99 1.20 11.64 9.15
C GLN A 99 2.27 11.19 10.14
N LYS A 100 1.90 10.32 11.09
CA LYS A 100 2.84 9.77 12.06
C LYS A 100 3.91 8.92 11.38
N ILE A 101 3.52 8.00 10.50
CA ILE A 101 4.43 7.04 9.88
C ILE A 101 5.44 7.71 8.94
N ILE A 102 5.01 8.67 8.12
CA ILE A 102 5.92 9.31 7.17
C ILE A 102 6.94 10.21 7.88
N LYS A 103 6.56 10.78 9.03
CA LYS A 103 7.47 11.50 9.92
C LYS A 103 8.48 10.55 10.59
N GLU A 104 8.02 9.40 11.12
CA GLU A 104 8.91 8.36 11.66
C GLU A 104 9.88 7.80 10.61
N TRP A 105 9.47 7.82 9.34
CA TRP A 105 10.30 7.40 8.22
C TRP A 105 11.24 8.49 7.69
N GLY A 106 11.11 9.72 8.18
CA GLY A 106 11.93 10.88 7.77
C GLY A 106 11.62 11.38 6.35
N ILE A 107 10.39 11.20 5.89
CA ILE A 107 9.94 11.64 4.55
C ILE A 107 9.55 13.13 4.55
N VAL A 108 9.04 13.60 5.69
CA VAL A 108 8.67 15.00 5.97
C VAL A 108 9.25 15.46 7.29
#